data_AF-A0A920MH03-F1
#
_entry.id   AF-A0A920MH03-F1
#
_cell.length_a   1.000
_cell.length_b   1.000
_cell.length_c   1.000
_cell.angle_alpha   90.00
_cell.angle_beta   90.00
_cell.angle_gamma   90.00
#
_symmetry.space_group_name_H-M   'P 1'
#
loop_
_entity.id
_entity.type
_entity.pdbx_description
1 polymer ?
#
loop_
_entity_poly.entity_id
_entity_poly.type
_entity_poly.pdbx_seq_one_letter_code
_entity_poly.pdbx_strand_id
1 'polypeptide(L)' 'MHMQNNPENMQNDPRYNNVTKDIFNYLKEKMTLCINYGVEKDKIIIDPGFGFGKTLDHNYTLLKNLDKFSAFQ' A
#
# COMPACT_ATOMS: atom_id res chain seq x y z
N MET A 1 1.72 5.76 -2.35
CA MET A 1 2.55 4.90 -1.48
C MET A 1 1.79 4.54 -0.22
N HIS A 2 2.02 3.36 0.36
CA HIS A 2 1.46 2.96 1.66
C HIS A 2 2.51 2.82 2.77
N MET A 3 2.22 3.38 3.95
CA MET A 3 2.99 3.30 5.18
C MET A 3 2.03 3.13 6.36
N GLN A 4 2.35 2.25 7.31
CA GLN A 4 1.66 2.20 8.60
C GLN A 4 2.33 3.19 9.58
N ASN A 5 1.51 3.94 10.32
CA ASN A 5 1.93 4.99 11.24
C ASN A 5 2.78 6.09 10.54
N ASN A 6 3.86 6.57 11.17
CA ASN A 6 4.71 7.64 10.66
C ASN A 6 6.21 7.21 10.64
N PRO A 7 7.11 7.94 9.97
CA PRO A 7 8.50 7.51 9.81
C PRO A 7 9.26 7.25 11.13
N GLU A 8 8.90 7.96 12.20
CA GLU A 8 9.55 7.83 13.52
C GLU A 8 9.17 6.53 14.24
N ASN A 9 8.00 5.96 13.93
CA ASN A 9 7.45 4.80 14.65
C ASN A 9 6.89 3.68 13.76
N MET A 10 7.02 3.78 12.44
CA MET A 10 6.44 2.81 11.50
C MET A 10 6.96 1.39 11.75
N GLN A 11 8.21 1.24 12.20
CA GLN A 11 8.81 -0.07 12.49
C GLN A 11 8.54 -0.58 13.90
N ASN A 12 7.86 0.20 14.75
CA ASN A 12 7.52 -0.23 16.09
C ASN A 12 6.30 -1.15 16.00
N ASP A 13 6.56 -2.46 16.06
CA ASP A 13 5.53 -3.52 16.08
C ASP A 13 4.47 -3.37 14.95
N PRO A 14 4.89 -3.43 13.67
CA PRO A 14 3.97 -3.29 12.56
C PRO A 14 3.03 -4.50 12.48
N ARG A 15 1.73 -4.25 12.41
CA ARG A 15 0.67 -5.27 12.48
C ARG A 15 -0.31 -5.14 11.33
N TYR A 16 -0.57 -6.27 10.67
CA TYR A 16 -1.59 -6.41 9.63
C TYR A 16 -2.36 -7.70 9.87
N ASN A 17 -3.65 -7.71 9.53
CA ASN A 17 -4.42 -8.95 9.48
C ASN A 17 -4.08 -9.73 8.20
N ASN A 18 -3.96 -9.01 7.09
CA ASN A 18 -3.45 -9.53 5.83
C ASN A 18 -2.77 -8.39 5.09
N VAL A 19 -1.43 -8.34 5.15
CA VAL A 19 -0.65 -7.23 4.60
C VAL A 19 -1.01 -6.89 3.15
N THR A 20 -1.24 -7.89 2.29
CA THR A 20 -1.58 -7.64 0.89
C THR A 20 -2.97 -7.02 0.75
N LYS A 21 -3.99 -7.59 1.40
CA LYS A 21 -5.37 -7.11 1.31
C LYS A 21 -5.54 -5.74 1.95
N ASP A 22 -4.92 -5.53 3.11
CA ASP A 22 -5.02 -4.29 3.86
C ASP A 22 -4.41 -3.13 3.06
N ILE A 23 -3.25 -3.35 2.44
CA ILE A 23 -2.56 -2.36 1.59
C ILE A 23 -3.31 -2.11 0.28
N PHE A 24 -3.83 -3.16 -0.36
CA PHE A 24 -4.65 -3.02 -1.55
C PHE A 24 -5.87 -2.13 -1.29
N ASN A 25 -6.60 -2.40 -0.21
CA ASN A 25 -7.79 -1.63 0.15
C ASN A 25 -7.47 -0.16 0.44
N TYR A 26 -6.38 0.10 1.19
CA TYR A 26 -5.90 1.45 1.43
C TYR A 26 -5.59 2.20 0.12
N LEU A 27 -4.82 1.57 -0.78
CA LEU A 27 -4.42 2.21 -2.04
C LEU A 27 -5.63 2.45 -2.96
N LYS A 28 -6.60 1.52 -2.98
CA LYS A 28 -7.88 1.69 -3.69
C LYS A 28 -8.65 2.90 -3.17
N GLU A 29 -8.76 3.06 -1.86
CA GLU A 29 -9.42 4.21 -1.22
C GLU A 29 -8.73 5.52 -1.62
N LYS A 30 -7.39 5.59 -1.51
CA LYS A 30 -6.63 6.79 -1.87
C LYS A 30 -6.70 7.14 -3.35
N MET A 31 -6.62 6.15 -4.24
CA MET A 31 -6.82 6.37 -5.67
C MET A 31 -8.22 6.93 -5.95
N THR A 32 -9.25 6.33 -5.35
CA THR A 32 -10.64 6.79 -5.52
C THR A 32 -10.82 8.23 -5.03
N LEU A 33 -10.21 8.57 -3.89
CA LEU A 33 -10.20 9.92 -3.36
C LEU A 33 -9.56 10.91 -4.35
N CYS A 34 -8.36 10.62 -4.86
CA CYS A 34 -7.69 11.46 -5.85
C CYS A 34 -8.54 11.68 -7.11
N ILE A 35 -9.16 10.62 -7.64
CA ILE A 35 -10.04 10.70 -8.80
C ILE A 35 -11.25 11.60 -8.52
N ASN A 36 -11.86 11.48 -7.33
CA ASN A 36 -12.99 12.33 -6.93
C ASN A 36 -12.61 13.82 -6.80
N TYR A 37 -11.33 14.12 -6.58
CA TYR A 37 -10.79 15.48 -6.59
C TYR A 37 -10.26 15.93 -7.96
N GLY A 38 -10.51 15.16 -9.04
CA GLY A 38 -10.20 15.55 -10.41
C GLY A 38 -8.81 15.13 -10.91
N VAL A 39 -8.09 14.26 -10.18
CA VAL A 39 -6.84 13.68 -10.68
C VAL A 39 -7.17 12.59 -11.69
N GLU A 40 -6.64 12.71 -12.91
CA GLU A 40 -6.82 11.69 -13.95
C GLU A 40 -6.16 10.37 -13.52
N LYS A 41 -6.84 9.24 -13.76
CA LYS A 41 -6.42 7.91 -13.28
C LYS A 41 -5.01 7.54 -13.80
N ASP A 42 -4.71 7.87 -15.04
CA ASP A 42 -3.43 7.61 -15.71
C ASP A 42 -2.25 8.42 -15.14
N LYS A 43 -2.53 9.46 -14.35
CA LYS A 43 -1.53 10.24 -13.61
C LYS A 43 -1.26 9.70 -12.20
N ILE A 44 -1.93 8.62 -11.78
CA ILE A 44 -1.78 8.04 -10.44
C ILE A 44 -0.84 6.83 -10.48
N ILE A 45 0.22 6.88 -9.67
CA ILE A 45 1.14 5.75 -9.47
C ILE A 45 0.85 5.08 -8.14
N ILE A 46 0.76 3.75 -8.16
CA ILE A 46 0.54 2.91 -6.99
C ILE A 46 1.88 2.34 -6.51
N ASP A 47 2.14 2.50 -5.21
CA ASP A 47 3.34 1.98 -4.56
C ASP A 47 2.94 1.28 -3.23
N PRO A 48 3.13 -0.04 -3.10
CA PRO A 48 2.87 -0.80 -1.87
C PRO A 48 3.74 -0.40 -0.67
N GLY A 49 4.85 0.32 -0.91
CA GLY A 49 5.72 0.91 0.10
C GLY A 49 6.55 -0.11 0.88
N PHE A 50 7.41 -0.87 0.21
CA PHE A 50 8.34 -1.81 0.89
C PHE A 50 9.17 -1.10 1.97
N GLY A 51 9.36 -1.75 3.12
CA GLY A 51 10.09 -1.23 4.27
C GLY A 51 9.31 -0.25 5.15
N PHE A 52 8.25 0.40 4.65
CA PHE A 52 7.48 1.39 5.41
C PHE A 52 6.45 0.74 6.34
N GLY A 53 6.89 0.45 7.57
CA GLY A 53 6.09 -0.15 8.62
C GLY A 53 5.72 -1.60 8.35
N LYS A 54 6.71 -2.41 8.00
CA LYS A 54 6.53 -3.79 7.55
C LYS A 54 7.71 -4.63 8.04
N THR A 55 7.41 -5.79 8.64
CA THR A 55 8.43 -6.80 8.95
C THR A 55 9.00 -7.40 7.67
N LEU A 56 10.07 -8.19 7.80
CA LEU A 56 10.64 -8.92 6.67
C LEU A 56 9.60 -9.84 6.00
N ASP A 57 8.83 -10.58 6.79
CA ASP A 57 7.78 -11.49 6.29
C ASP A 57 6.65 -10.74 5.59
N HIS A 58 6.27 -9.56 6.10
CA HIS A 58 5.29 -8.69 5.43
C HIS A 58 5.79 -8.25 4.05
N ASN A 59 7.07 -7.84 3.96
CA ASN A 59 7.67 -7.44 2.69
C ASN A 59 7.73 -8.60 1.69
N TYR A 60 8.16 -9.81 2.11
CA TYR A 60 8.17 -10.96 1.21
C TYR A 60 6.76 -11.42 0.81
N THR A 61 5.79 -11.35 1.73
CA THR A 61 4.39 -11.64 1.41
C THR A 61 3.85 -10.66 0.38
N LEU A 62 4.18 -9.37 0.48
CA LEU A 62 3.83 -8.39 -0.54
C LEU A 62 4.51 -8.67 -1.87
N LEU A 63 5.81 -8.94 -1.87
CA LEU A 63 6.56 -9.24 -3.09
C LEU A 63 5.97 -10.45 -3.82
N LYS A 64 5.63 -11.52 -3.08
CA LYS A 64 4.99 -12.72 -3.61
C LYS A 64 3.62 -12.44 -4.27
N ASN A 65 2.92 -11.40 -3.82
CA ASN A 65 1.57 -11.05 -4.29
C ASN A 65 1.54 -9.71 -5.03
N LEU A 66 2.69 -9.25 -5.54
CA LEU A 66 2.81 -7.93 -6.16
C LEU A 66 1.95 -7.80 -7.42
N ASP A 67 1.73 -8.92 -8.12
CA ASP A 67 0.84 -9.06 -9.26
C ASP A 67 -0.58 -8.58 -8.98
N LYS A 68 -1.08 -8.74 -7.75
CA LYS A 68 -2.45 -8.30 -7.39
C LYS A 68 -2.66 -6.79 -7.55
N PHE A 69 -1.58 -6.00 -7.50
CA PHE A 69 -1.66 -4.55 -7.65
C PHE A 69 -1.77 -4.11 -9.12
N SER A 70 -1.58 -4.99 -10.10
CA SER A 70 -1.86 -4.69 -11.52
C SER A 70 -3.35 -4.43 -11.77
N ALA A 71 -4.24 -4.89 -10.88
CA ALA A 71 -5.68 -4.63 -10.95
C ALA A 71 -6.06 -3.13 -10.84
N PHE A 72 -5.10 -2.25 -10.51
CA PHE A 72 -5.30 -0.80 -10.53
C PHE A 72 -5.10 -0.15 -11.91
N GLN A 73 -4.49 -0.86 -12.87
CA GLN A 73 -4.37 -0.39 -14.25
C GLN A 73 -5.75 -0.17 -14.89
#